data_AF-A0A2R8Y517-F1
#
_entry.id   AF-A0A2R8Y517-F1
#
_cell.length_a   1.000
_cell.length_b   1.000
_cell.length_c   1.000
_cell.angle_alpha   90.00
_cell.angle_beta   90.00
_cell.angle_gamma   90.00
#
_symmetry.space_group_name_H-M   'P 1'
#
loop_
_entity.id
_entity.type
_entity.pdbx_description
1 polymer ?
#
loop_
_entity_poly.entity_id
_entity_poly.type
_entity_poly.pdbx_seq_one_letter_code
_entity_poly.pdbx_strand_id
1 'polypeptide(L)' 'MDVLAEANGTFALNLLKTLGKDNSKNVFFSPMSMSCALAMVYMGAKGNTAAQMAQILSFNKSGGGGDIHQGFQSLLT' A
#
# COMPACT_ATOMS: atom_id res chain seq x y z
N MET A 1 15.80 6.42 -3.03
CA MET A 1 14.65 5.73 -3.64
C MET A 1 13.40 6.44 -3.17
N ASP A 2 12.38 6.52 -4.02
CA ASP A 2 11.07 7.03 -3.61
C ASP A 2 10.49 6.11 -2.53
N VAL A 3 10.23 6.67 -1.34
CA VAL A 3 9.76 5.93 -0.16
C VAL A 3 8.42 5.25 -0.43
N LEU A 4 7.59 5.86 -1.28
CA LEU A 4 6.29 5.29 -1.65
C LEU A 4 6.44 4.09 -2.59
N ALA A 5 7.41 4.12 -3.50
CA ALA A 5 7.72 2.97 -4.35
C ALA A 5 8.22 1.78 -3.52
N GLU A 6 9.06 2.02 -2.51
CA GLU A 6 9.52 0.97 -1.58
C GLU A 6 8.36 0.41 -0.74
N ALA A 7 7.48 1.28 -0.22
CA ALA A 7 6.30 0.87 0.53
C ALA A 7 5.35 0.02 -0.32
N ASN A 8 5.05 0.46 -1.55
CA ASN A 8 4.23 -0.28 -2.50
C ASN A 8 4.87 -1.61 -2.90
N GLY A 9 6.19 -1.67 -3.10
CA GLY A 9 6.91 -2.90 -3.37
C GLY A 9 6.82 -3.91 -2.21
N THR A 10 6.96 -3.43 -0.98
CA THR A 10 6.81 -4.27 0.23
C THR A 10 5.39 -4.82 0.35
N PHE A 11 4.39 -3.95 0.17
CA PHE A 11 2.98 -4.35 0.16
C PHE A 11 2.69 -5.39 -0.95
N ALA A 12 3.17 -5.15 -2.17
CA ALA A 12 2.99 -6.04 -3.32
C ALA A 12 3.51 -7.46 -3.05
N LEU A 13 4.73 -7.58 -2.52
CA LEU A 13 5.35 -8.87 -2.23
C LEU A 13 4.61 -9.63 -1.13
N ASN A 14 4.16 -8.92 -0.08
CA ASN A 14 3.39 -9.53 1.00
C ASN A 14 2.01 -10.00 0.53
N LEU A 15 1.35 -9.21 -0.33
CA LEU A 15 0.06 -9.57 -0.91
C LEU A 15 0.21 -10.76 -1.87
N LEU A 16 1.23 -10.77 -2.73
CA LEU A 16 1.49 -11.90 -3.64
C LEU A 16 1.70 -13.20 -2.86
N LYS A 17 2.49 -13.19 -1.79
CA LYS A 17 2.67 -14.36 -0.91
C LYS A 17 1.37 -14.83 -0.27
N THR A 18 0.45 -13.90 0.01
CA THR A 18 -0.84 -14.21 0.64
C THR A 18 -1.81 -14.80 -0.37
N LEU A 19 -1.91 -14.21 -1.56
CA LEU A 19 -2.78 -14.68 -2.64
C LEU A 19 -2.26 -15.99 -3.26
N GLY A 20 -0.94 -16.13 -3.38
CA GLY A 20 -0.26 -17.31 -3.91
C GLY A 20 -0.08 -18.45 -2.91
N LYS A 21 -0.82 -18.49 -1.80
CA LYS A 21 -0.82 -19.66 -0.91
C LYS A 21 -1.43 -20.89 -1.58
N ASP A 22 -2.40 -20.65 -2.47
CA ASP A 22 -2.98 -21.68 -3.34
C ASP A 22 -2.27 -21.66 -4.69
N ASN A 23 -1.41 -22.64 -4.92
CA ASN A 23 -0.63 -22.78 -6.16
C ASN A 23 -1.41 -23.44 -7.31
N SER A 24 -2.71 -23.73 -7.13
CA SER A 24 -3.52 -24.40 -8.16
C SER A 24 -4.04 -23.44 -9.25
N LYS A 25 -3.91 -22.13 -9.05
CA LYS A 25 -4.48 -21.09 -9.93
C LYS A 25 -3.50 -19.96 -10.16
N ASN A 26 -3.69 -19.27 -11.28
CA ASN A 26 -2.94 -18.06 -11.59
C ASN A 26 -3.35 -16.92 -10.64
N VAL A 27 -2.38 -16.11 -10.25
CA VAL A 27 -2.59 -14.87 -9.46
C VAL A 27 -2.14 -13.69 -10.31
N PHE A 28 -3.05 -12.75 -10.53
CA PHE A 28 -2.78 -11.51 -11.26
C PHE A 28 -3.47 -10.33 -10.56
N PHE A 29 -2.72 -9.28 -10.25
CA PHE A 29 -3.24 -8.07 -9.59
C PHE A 29 -2.33 -6.88 -9.86
N SER A 30 -2.85 -5.67 -9.64
CA SER A 30 -2.07 -4.41 -9.70
C SER A 30 -1.86 -3.89 -8.27
N PRO A 31 -0.66 -4.08 -7.67
CA PRO A 31 -0.39 -3.60 -6.32
C PRO A 31 -0.55 -2.08 -6.20
N MET A 32 -0.10 -1.34 -7.22
CA MET A 32 -0.14 0.12 -7.22
C MET A 32 -1.57 0.66 -7.18
N SER A 33 -2.47 0.07 -7.98
CA SER A 33 -3.88 0.46 -7.99
C SER A 33 -4.55 0.19 -6.64
N MET A 34 -4.32 -0.99 -6.06
CA MET A 34 -4.86 -1.34 -4.74
C MET A 34 -4.31 -0.43 -3.63
N SER A 35 -3.00 -0.16 -3.66
CA SER A 35 -2.34 0.71 -2.68
C SER A 35 -2.87 2.15 -2.75
N CYS A 36 -3.07 2.69 -3.96
CA CYS A 36 -3.68 4.01 -4.15
C CYS A 36 -5.13 4.07 -3.62
N ALA A 37 -5.95 3.07 -3.92
CA ALA A 37 -7.33 3.01 -3.42
C ALA A 37 -7.37 2.95 -1.88
N LEU A 38 -6.52 2.11 -1.29
CA LEU A 38 -6.43 1.96 0.16
C LEU A 38 -5.80 3.18 0.84
N ALA A 39 -4.93 3.93 0.16
CA ALA A 39 -4.39 5.19 0.66
C ALA A 39 -5.50 6.24 0.84
N MET A 40 -6.43 6.35 -0.12
CA MET A 40 -7.60 7.23 0.02
C MET A 40 -8.50 6.80 1.19
N VAL A 41 -8.70 5.50 1.39
CA VAL A 41 -9.45 4.97 2.54
C VAL A 41 -8.72 5.26 3.85
N TYR A 42 -7.39 5.12 3.88
CA TYR A 42 -6.55 5.42 5.04
C TYR A 42 -6.69 6.89 5.48
N MET A 43 -6.78 7.84 4.55
CA MET A 43 -6.99 9.26 4.87
C MET A 43 -8.30 9.54 5.62
N GLY A 44 -9.33 8.71 5.42
CA GLY A 44 -10.59 8.78 6.15
C GLY A 44 -10.63 7.97 7.45
N ALA A 45 -9.64 7.10 7.68
CA ALA A 45 -9.59 6.20 8.83
C ALA A 45 -9.04 6.90 10.08
N LYS A 46 -9.40 6.39 11.27
CA LYS A 46 -8.88 6.86 12.56
C LYS A 46 -8.59 5.69 13.51
N GLY A 47 -7.83 5.98 14.57
CA GLY A 47 -7.52 5.02 15.64
C GLY A 47 -6.91 3.71 15.11
N ASN A 48 -7.41 2.59 15.60
CA ASN A 48 -6.88 1.26 15.27
C ASN A 48 -6.97 0.94 13.77
N THR A 49 -8.02 1.40 13.09
CA THR A 49 -8.20 1.17 11.64
C THR A 49 -7.08 1.85 10.85
N ALA A 50 -6.80 3.13 11.15
CA ALA A 50 -5.71 3.85 10.48
C ALA A 50 -4.35 3.18 10.76
N ALA A 51 -4.11 2.76 12.00
CA ALA A 51 -2.85 2.12 12.39
C ALA A 51 -2.60 0.80 11.64
N GLN A 52 -3.63 -0.05 11.53
CA GLN A 52 -3.54 -1.33 10.80
C GLN A 52 -3.31 -1.11 9.30
N MET A 53 -3.99 -0.13 8.71
CA MET A 53 -3.80 0.22 7.30
C MET A 53 -2.39 0.72 7.02
N ALA A 54 -1.86 1.63 7.84
CA ALA A 54 -0.50 2.15 7.70
C ALA A 54 0.56 1.06 7.84
N GLN A 55 0.32 0.07 8.71
CA GLN A 55 1.19 -1.10 8.85
C GLN A 55 1.20 -1.96 7.59
N ILE A 56 0.04 -2.35 7.07
CA ILE A 56 -0.06 -3.26 5.92
C ILE A 56 0.42 -2.60 4.62
N LEU A 57 0.09 -1.32 4.43
CA LEU A 57 0.54 -0.54 3.27
C LEU A 57 2.00 -0.10 3.38
N SER A 58 2.68 -0.42 4.49
CA SER A 58 4.08 -0.05 4.76
C SER A 58 4.34 1.47 4.80
N PHE A 59 3.30 2.27 5.04
CA PHE A 59 3.37 3.73 5.17
C PHE A 59 4.08 4.20 6.45
N ASN A 60 4.24 3.32 7.43
CA ASN A 60 5.02 3.64 8.65
C ASN A 60 6.48 4.00 8.35
N LYS A 61 7.01 3.63 7.18
CA LYS A 61 8.35 4.00 6.72
C LYS A 61 8.43 5.37 6.06
N SER A 62 7.29 6.00 5.74
CA SER A 62 7.21 7.26 4.96
C SER A 62 7.06 8.53 5.79
N GLY A 63 7.40 8.54 7.09
CA GLY A 63 7.51 9.77 7.87
C GLY A 63 6.19 10.44 8.31
N GLY A 64 5.03 9.82 8.08
CA GLY A 64 3.73 10.32 8.55
C GLY A 64 2.76 10.74 7.44
N GLY A 65 1.46 10.78 7.77
CA GLY A 65 0.35 10.78 6.80
C GLY A 65 0.24 11.96 5.82
N GLY A 66 0.97 13.07 6.05
CA GLY A 66 0.95 14.23 5.17
C GLY A 66 1.64 14.01 3.80
N ASP A 67 2.57 13.08 3.73
CA ASP A 67 3.44 12.88 2.55
C ASP A 67 2.87 11.84 1.55
N ILE A 68 1.97 10.97 2.00
CA ILE A 68 1.50 9.81 1.21
C ILE A 68 0.61 10.25 0.04
N HIS A 69 -0.30 11.21 0.27
CA HIS A 69 -1.19 11.71 -0.78
C HIS A 69 -0.41 12.41 -1.89
N GLN A 70 0.57 13.25 -1.52
CA GLN A 70 1.43 13.93 -2.48
C GLN A 70 2.33 12.94 -3.23
N GLY A 71 2.83 11.90 -2.55
CA GLY A 71 3.56 10.81 -3.19
C GLY A 71 2.73 10.10 -4.26
N PHE A 72 1.48 9.75 -3.98
CA PHE A 72 0.62 9.11 -5.00
C PHE A 72 0.28 10.06 -6.15
N GLN A 73 0.07 11.35 -5.88
CA GLN A 73 -0.13 12.34 -6.92
C GLN A 73 1.08 12.38 -7.86
N SER A 74 2.30 12.48 -7.32
CA SER A 74 3.53 12.53 -8.12
C SER A 74 3.80 11.25 -8.92
N LEU A 75 3.31 10.09 -8.47
CA LEU A 75 3.49 8.83 -9.20
C LEU A 75 2.45 8.62 -10.31
N LEU A 76 1.33 9.33 -10.25
CA LEU A 76 0.20 9.18 -11.18
C LEU A 76 0.17 10.25 -12.28
N THR A 77 1.02 11.27 -12.19
CA THR A 77 1.16 12.37 -13.15
C THR A 77 2.58 12.46 -13.69
#